data_AF-A0A8H5C6Y0-F1
#
_entry.id   AF-A0A8H5C6Y0-F1
#
_cell.length_a   1.000
_cell.length_b   1.000
_cell.length_c   1.000
_cell.angle_alpha   90.00
_cell.angle_beta   90.00
_cell.angle_gamma   90.00
#
_symmetry.space_group_name_H-M   'P 1'
#
loop_
_entity.id
_entity.type
_entity.pdbx_description
1 polymer ?
#
loop_
_entity_poly.entity_id
_entity_poly.type
_entity_poly.pdbx_seq_one_letter_code
_entity_poly.pdbx_strand_id
1 'polypeptide(L)'
;MNSKRRPLKRSSENGRKRKESGISSSSLPSRDFSFQALKLIEIRNQYSSGYKKNDPNVKQKVQFVGNNAKSLHVSVEASLKKLRTTYIDLLYVHWWDWDCSVSEVMDALHNVVQQGKVIYLGISDTPAWIVSEANTYARLMGKTPFVVYQGAWNVMDRTFEREIIPMARAQGLALSPWNALAGGKFRTEAEEKAHAEARARGDGRQFPGGAEMTTQEIAVSKALEKVAKEAGAKSIRAVAIAYLLQKTTYVFPILGGRKPENWEQNIEALDITLSPAQIKELEAVVPVDPGFPGMYIGDGTDISMFLGLEINTVRVAYPQPLRP
;
A
#
# COMPACT_ATOMS: atom_id res chain seq x y z
N MET A 1 80.37 -2.81 0.74
CA MET A 1 81.24 -3.02 -0.44
C MET A 1 80.45 -2.70 -1.70
N ASN A 2 80.91 -1.69 -2.47
CA ASN A 2 80.59 -1.32 -3.88
C ASN A 2 79.11 -1.31 -4.37
N SER A 3 78.61 -0.44 -5.25
CA SER A 3 79.05 0.78 -5.93
C SER A 3 77.88 1.17 -6.86
N LYS A 4 77.42 2.43 -6.77
CA LYS A 4 76.92 3.33 -7.84
C LYS A 4 75.96 2.84 -8.96
N ARG A 5 74.84 3.59 -9.04
CA ARG A 5 74.27 4.36 -10.19
C ARG A 5 73.29 3.69 -11.20
N ARG A 6 72.10 4.33 -11.24
CA ARG A 6 71.03 4.41 -12.27
C ARG A 6 71.55 5.02 -13.61
N PRO A 7 70.67 5.37 -14.60
CA PRO A 7 69.66 4.64 -15.39
C PRO A 7 69.81 4.96 -16.91
N LEU A 8 68.90 4.49 -17.78
CA LEU A 8 68.67 5.14 -19.09
C LEU A 8 67.20 5.08 -19.51
N LYS A 9 66.60 6.26 -19.66
CA LYS A 9 65.37 6.53 -20.42
C LYS A 9 65.76 6.77 -21.88
N ARG A 10 64.97 6.27 -22.83
CA ARG A 10 64.61 7.00 -24.06
C ARG A 10 63.30 6.49 -24.65
N SER A 11 62.52 7.47 -25.08
CA SER A 11 61.19 7.49 -25.67
C SER A 11 61.22 7.27 -27.19
N SER A 12 60.17 6.66 -27.77
CA SER A 12 59.38 7.26 -28.87
C SER A 12 58.26 6.34 -29.35
N GLU A 13 57.05 6.88 -29.24
CA GLU A 13 55.81 6.78 -30.03
C GLU A 13 55.51 5.64 -31.04
N ASN A 14 54.28 5.14 -30.82
CA ASN A 14 53.19 4.83 -31.77
C ASN A 14 53.17 3.55 -32.61
N GLY A 15 52.17 2.70 -32.35
CA GLY A 15 51.79 1.63 -33.27
C GLY A 15 50.74 0.59 -32.85
N ARG A 16 49.61 1.00 -32.24
CA ARG A 16 48.29 0.28 -32.21
C ARG A 16 48.15 -1.15 -31.63
N LYS A 17 47.15 -1.23 -30.74
CA LYS A 17 46.17 -2.31 -30.48
C LYS A 17 46.63 -3.57 -29.70
N ARG A 18 46.39 -3.54 -28.39
CA ARG A 18 45.36 -4.32 -27.65
C ARG A 18 45.68 -4.21 -26.15
N LYS A 19 44.84 -3.50 -25.40
CA LYS A 19 44.85 -3.57 -23.94
C LYS A 19 43.64 -4.36 -23.49
N GLU A 20 43.91 -5.58 -23.04
CA GLU A 20 43.26 -6.14 -21.88
C GLU A 20 43.42 -5.14 -20.72
N SER A 21 42.32 -4.85 -20.04
CA SER A 21 42.38 -4.19 -18.74
C SER A 21 41.14 -4.59 -17.96
N GLY A 22 41.38 -5.29 -16.85
CA GLY A 22 40.39 -5.48 -15.80
C GLY A 22 39.81 -4.13 -15.35
N ILE A 23 38.53 -4.17 -15.02
CA ILE A 23 37.77 -3.07 -14.45
C ILE A 23 37.50 -3.54 -13.02
N SER A 24 38.34 -3.20 -12.03
CA SER A 24 38.35 -1.91 -11.32
C SER A 24 36.94 -1.50 -10.89
N SER A 25 36.64 -1.74 -9.62
CA SER A 25 35.49 -1.22 -8.90
C SER A 25 35.35 0.30 -9.10
N SER A 26 34.42 0.72 -9.94
CA SER A 26 33.98 2.11 -10.01
C SER A 26 32.49 2.18 -10.36
N SER A 27 31.70 2.46 -9.32
CA SER A 27 30.46 3.25 -9.35
C SER A 27 29.39 2.87 -10.37
N LEU A 28 28.58 1.87 -10.03
CA LEU A 28 27.18 1.84 -10.45
C LEU A 28 26.37 2.74 -9.49
N PRO A 29 25.47 3.63 -9.97
CA PRO A 29 24.63 4.42 -9.08
C PRO A 29 23.59 3.52 -8.41
N SER A 30 23.91 3.08 -7.19
CA SER A 30 23.16 2.09 -6.41
C SER A 30 22.04 2.69 -5.54
N ARG A 31 21.33 3.75 -5.98
CA ARG A 31 20.38 4.47 -5.10
C ARG A 31 18.96 4.72 -5.63
N ASP A 32 18.60 4.31 -6.84
CA ASP A 32 17.23 4.53 -7.38
C ASP A 32 16.36 3.25 -7.49
N PHE A 33 16.86 2.09 -7.06
CA PHE A 33 16.23 0.80 -7.34
C PHE A 33 15.00 0.48 -6.47
N SER A 34 14.84 1.07 -5.29
CA SER A 34 13.83 0.62 -4.31
C SER A 34 12.43 1.22 -4.51
N PHE A 35 12.32 2.49 -4.90
CA PHE A 35 11.04 3.21 -4.93
C PHE A 35 10.25 3.04 -6.22
N GLN A 36 10.94 3.05 -7.36
CA GLN A 36 10.30 2.67 -8.61
C GLN A 36 9.86 1.22 -8.51
N ALA A 37 10.66 0.30 -7.95
CA ALA A 37 10.30 -1.11 -7.86
C ALA A 37 8.98 -1.36 -7.11
N LEU A 38 8.77 -0.83 -5.90
CA LEU A 38 7.53 -1.11 -5.14
C LEU A 38 6.26 -0.50 -5.79
N LYS A 39 6.33 0.76 -6.23
CA LYS A 39 5.22 1.40 -6.96
C LYS A 39 4.97 0.75 -8.33
N LEU A 40 6.02 0.24 -8.96
CA LEU A 40 5.91 -0.52 -10.20
C LEU A 40 5.36 -1.93 -9.96
N ILE A 41 5.66 -2.58 -8.83
CA ILE A 41 5.11 -3.89 -8.46
C ILE A 41 3.61 -3.75 -8.20
N GLU A 42 3.18 -2.74 -7.43
CA GLU A 42 1.76 -2.46 -7.18
C GLU A 42 0.98 -2.21 -8.49
N ILE A 43 1.46 -1.29 -9.35
CA ILE A 43 0.81 -0.97 -10.63
C ILE A 43 0.82 -2.16 -11.60
N ARG A 44 1.84 -3.04 -11.53
CA ARG A 44 1.95 -4.22 -12.42
C ARG A 44 1.17 -5.42 -11.89
N ASN A 45 0.82 -5.44 -10.62
CA ASN A 45 0.04 -6.50 -9.99
C ASN A 45 -1.45 -6.16 -9.90
N GLN A 46 -1.91 -5.18 -10.67
CA GLN A 46 -3.30 -4.72 -10.71
C GLN A 46 -3.81 -4.69 -12.15
N TYR A 47 -5.08 -5.04 -12.36
CA TYR A 47 -5.79 -4.81 -13.62
C TYR A 47 -7.09 -4.03 -13.37
N SER A 48 -7.85 -3.70 -14.42
CA SER A 48 -8.98 -2.73 -14.48
C SER A 48 -8.58 -1.30 -14.81
N SER A 49 -7.34 -0.89 -14.55
CA SER A 49 -6.80 0.41 -14.95
C SER A 49 -6.37 0.45 -16.42
N GLY A 50 -6.73 1.54 -17.10
CA GLY A 50 -6.38 1.82 -18.49
C GLY A 50 -4.89 2.06 -18.76
N TYR A 51 -4.05 1.02 -18.75
CA TYR A 51 -2.58 1.17 -18.90
C TYR A 51 -2.13 1.59 -20.32
N LYS A 52 -3.02 1.50 -21.32
CA LYS A 52 -2.80 1.97 -22.69
C LYS A 52 -3.38 3.36 -22.98
N LYS A 53 -3.85 4.09 -21.95
CA LYS A 53 -4.52 5.40 -22.12
C LYS A 53 -3.72 6.40 -22.95
N ASN A 54 -2.40 6.45 -22.77
CA ASN A 54 -1.51 7.42 -23.42
C ASN A 54 -0.76 6.87 -24.63
N ASP A 55 -1.08 5.65 -25.09
CA ASP A 55 -0.45 5.05 -26.28
C ASP A 55 -1.17 5.56 -27.54
N PRO A 56 -0.52 6.40 -28.39
CA PRO A 56 -1.17 6.95 -29.57
C PRO A 56 -1.45 5.89 -30.64
N ASN A 57 -0.82 4.72 -30.55
CA ASN A 57 -1.01 3.63 -31.51
C ASN A 57 -2.25 2.78 -31.20
N VAL A 58 -2.82 2.91 -30.00
CA VAL A 58 -4.00 2.16 -29.57
C VAL A 58 -5.25 3.01 -29.81
N LYS A 59 -5.91 2.75 -30.95
CA LYS A 59 -7.15 3.47 -31.33
C LYS A 59 -8.36 3.06 -30.47
N GLN A 60 -8.52 1.76 -30.19
CA GLN A 60 -9.60 1.24 -29.35
C GLN A 60 -9.09 0.88 -27.95
N LYS A 61 -9.45 1.69 -26.95
CA LYS A 61 -8.93 1.57 -25.57
C LYS A 61 -9.82 0.77 -24.62
N VAL A 62 -11.09 0.54 -25.00
CA VAL A 62 -12.08 -0.20 -24.20
C VAL A 62 -11.60 -1.60 -23.79
N GLN A 63 -10.71 -2.20 -24.57
CA GLN A 63 -10.18 -3.54 -24.35
C GLN A 63 -9.02 -3.60 -23.34
N PHE A 64 -8.58 -2.46 -22.80
CA PHE A 64 -7.42 -2.34 -21.90
C PHE A 64 -7.82 -1.71 -20.55
N VAL A 65 -9.11 -1.72 -20.21
CA VAL A 65 -9.70 -1.13 -19.01
C VAL A 65 -10.92 -1.95 -18.59
N GLY A 66 -11.29 -1.87 -17.32
CA GLY A 66 -12.43 -2.59 -16.75
C GLY A 66 -12.09 -4.04 -16.37
N ASN A 67 -13.07 -4.69 -15.77
CA ASN A 67 -12.97 -5.97 -15.07
C ASN A 67 -13.19 -7.17 -16.02
N ASN A 68 -13.58 -6.91 -17.27
CA ASN A 68 -13.89 -7.92 -18.27
C ASN A 68 -12.70 -8.85 -18.56
N ALA A 69 -13.03 -10.07 -18.98
CA ALA A 69 -12.03 -11.12 -19.21
C ALA A 69 -10.93 -10.73 -20.21
N LYS A 70 -11.26 -9.90 -21.21
CA LYS A 70 -10.29 -9.46 -22.23
C LYS A 70 -9.27 -8.48 -21.66
N SER A 71 -9.73 -7.50 -20.90
CA SER A 71 -8.89 -6.55 -20.16
C SER A 71 -7.95 -7.28 -19.19
N LEU A 72 -8.47 -8.26 -18.45
CA LEU A 72 -7.65 -9.12 -17.59
C LEU A 72 -6.54 -9.81 -18.38
N HIS A 73 -6.91 -10.52 -19.46
CA HIS A 73 -5.96 -11.30 -20.25
C HIS A 73 -4.81 -10.44 -20.79
N VAL A 74 -5.12 -9.31 -21.45
CA VAL A 74 -4.09 -8.43 -22.02
C VAL A 74 -3.26 -7.71 -20.95
N SER A 75 -3.82 -7.49 -19.76
CA SER A 75 -3.11 -6.84 -18.65
C SER A 75 -2.12 -7.80 -18.00
N VAL A 76 -2.52 -9.03 -17.73
CA VAL A 76 -1.62 -10.06 -17.14
C VAL A 76 -0.42 -10.33 -18.06
N GLU A 77 -0.64 -10.55 -19.35
CA GLU A 77 0.45 -10.75 -20.32
C GLU A 77 1.44 -9.57 -20.34
N ALA A 78 0.91 -8.35 -20.35
CA ALA A 78 1.74 -7.15 -20.33
C ALA A 78 2.51 -7.00 -19.01
N SER A 79 1.89 -7.34 -17.89
CA SER A 79 2.50 -7.29 -16.56
C SER A 79 3.63 -8.30 -16.41
N LEU A 80 3.41 -9.56 -16.80
CA LEU A 80 4.43 -10.61 -16.77
C LEU A 80 5.68 -10.21 -17.57
N LYS A 81 5.48 -9.69 -18.79
CA LYS A 81 6.59 -9.18 -19.63
C LYS A 81 7.35 -8.03 -18.97
N LYS A 82 6.64 -7.10 -18.33
CA LYS A 82 7.25 -5.96 -17.63
C LYS A 82 8.02 -6.40 -16.38
N LEU A 83 7.45 -7.32 -15.62
CA LEU A 83 8.03 -7.88 -14.39
C LEU A 83 9.17 -8.85 -14.68
N ARG A 84 9.29 -9.35 -15.93
CA ARG A 84 10.29 -10.33 -16.36
C ARG A 84 10.21 -11.63 -15.55
N THR A 85 8.98 -12.06 -15.31
CA THR A 85 8.63 -13.28 -14.58
C THR A 85 7.56 -14.04 -15.36
N THR A 86 7.36 -15.31 -14.99
CA THR A 86 6.32 -16.18 -15.54
C THR A 86 5.04 -16.19 -14.70
N TYR A 87 5.07 -15.64 -13.49
CA TYR A 87 3.93 -15.62 -12.57
C TYR A 87 3.87 -14.35 -11.73
N ILE A 88 2.69 -14.04 -11.22
CA ILE A 88 2.40 -12.97 -10.26
C ILE A 88 1.95 -13.63 -8.95
N ASP A 89 2.62 -13.33 -7.84
CA ASP A 89 2.23 -13.87 -6.52
C ASP A 89 0.82 -13.46 -6.13
N LEU A 90 0.47 -12.19 -6.32
CA LEU A 90 -0.80 -11.63 -5.91
C LEU A 90 -1.30 -10.63 -6.97
N LEU A 91 -2.40 -10.96 -7.64
CA LEU A 91 -3.05 -10.10 -8.61
C LEU A 91 -4.30 -9.46 -8.00
N TYR A 92 -4.41 -8.14 -8.07
CA TYR A 92 -5.57 -7.39 -7.62
C TYR A 92 -6.51 -7.00 -8.76
N VAL A 93 -7.82 -7.15 -8.54
CA VAL A 93 -8.83 -6.30 -9.18
C VAL A 93 -8.69 -4.89 -8.59
N HIS A 94 -8.38 -3.86 -9.39
CA HIS A 94 -8.03 -2.54 -8.85
C HIS A 94 -9.24 -1.73 -8.36
N TRP A 95 -10.39 -1.85 -9.03
CA TRP A 95 -11.66 -1.27 -8.59
C TRP A 95 -12.82 -2.05 -9.21
N TRP A 96 -14.01 -1.90 -8.65
CA TRP A 96 -15.22 -2.49 -9.24
C TRP A 96 -15.82 -1.56 -10.29
N ASP A 97 -16.04 -2.05 -11.51
CA ASP A 97 -16.48 -1.25 -12.66
C ASP A 97 -18.00 -1.27 -12.91
N TRP A 98 -18.76 -2.13 -12.26
CA TRP A 98 -20.21 -2.33 -12.44
C TRP A 98 -20.65 -2.84 -13.82
N ASP A 99 -19.73 -2.98 -14.77
CA ASP A 99 -20.01 -3.43 -16.13
C ASP A 99 -19.94 -4.95 -16.25
N CYS A 100 -19.18 -5.61 -15.37
CA CYS A 100 -18.98 -7.06 -15.38
C CYS A 100 -19.71 -7.73 -14.22
N SER A 101 -20.30 -8.89 -14.46
CA SER A 101 -20.89 -9.70 -13.38
C SER A 101 -19.81 -10.31 -12.50
N VAL A 102 -20.16 -10.59 -11.24
CA VAL A 102 -19.30 -11.34 -10.31
C VAL A 102 -18.87 -12.68 -10.92
N SER A 103 -19.79 -13.39 -11.58
CA SER A 103 -19.47 -14.66 -12.23
C SER A 103 -18.42 -14.52 -13.33
N GLU A 104 -18.55 -13.55 -14.24
CA GLU A 104 -17.56 -13.35 -15.30
C GLU A 104 -16.18 -13.04 -14.72
N VAL A 105 -16.12 -12.14 -13.75
CA VAL A 105 -14.85 -11.71 -13.13
C VAL A 105 -14.18 -12.88 -12.43
N MET A 106 -14.90 -13.63 -11.60
CA MET A 106 -14.33 -14.75 -10.85
C MET A 106 -13.94 -15.93 -11.76
N ASP A 107 -14.68 -16.16 -12.83
CA ASP A 107 -14.35 -17.19 -13.84
C ASP A 107 -13.04 -16.84 -14.55
N ALA A 108 -12.92 -15.60 -15.01
CA ALA A 108 -11.74 -15.12 -15.69
C ALA A 108 -10.50 -15.12 -14.79
N LEU A 109 -10.65 -14.70 -13.53
CA LEU A 109 -9.58 -14.72 -12.53
C LEU A 109 -9.13 -16.13 -12.19
N HIS A 110 -10.08 -17.05 -11.99
CA HIS A 110 -9.75 -18.44 -11.72
C HIS A 110 -8.99 -19.07 -12.89
N ASN A 111 -9.36 -18.76 -14.14
CA ASN A 111 -8.66 -19.27 -15.32
C ASN A 111 -7.18 -18.84 -15.37
N VAL A 112 -6.85 -17.60 -14.99
CA VAL A 112 -5.44 -17.17 -14.96
C VAL A 112 -4.65 -17.81 -13.81
N VAL A 113 -5.32 -18.14 -12.70
CA VAL A 113 -4.73 -18.93 -11.61
C VAL A 113 -4.48 -20.38 -12.06
N GLN A 114 -5.44 -21.03 -12.72
CA GLN A 114 -5.28 -22.38 -13.27
C GLN A 114 -4.18 -22.46 -14.33
N GLN A 115 -3.93 -21.37 -15.07
CA GLN A 115 -2.80 -21.26 -15.99
C GLN A 115 -1.44 -21.13 -15.29
N GLY A 116 -1.39 -21.01 -13.96
CA GLY A 116 -0.15 -20.79 -13.20
C GLY A 116 0.45 -19.39 -13.36
N LYS A 117 -0.27 -18.45 -13.99
CA LYS A 117 0.20 -17.07 -14.19
C LYS A 117 0.00 -16.21 -12.95
N VAL A 118 -0.90 -16.62 -12.06
CA VAL A 118 -1.24 -15.92 -10.83
C VAL A 118 -1.36 -16.95 -9.71
N ILE A 119 -0.82 -16.65 -8.52
CA ILE A 119 -0.91 -17.56 -7.36
C ILE A 119 -2.11 -17.19 -6.49
N TYR A 120 -2.21 -15.93 -6.06
CA TYR A 120 -3.26 -15.43 -5.19
C TYR A 120 -4.02 -14.25 -5.80
N LEU A 121 -5.26 -14.06 -5.34
CA LEU A 121 -6.14 -12.99 -5.78
C LEU A 121 -6.38 -11.98 -4.66
N GLY A 122 -6.28 -10.71 -4.99
CA GLY A 122 -6.68 -9.58 -4.17
C GLY A 122 -7.78 -8.77 -4.83
N ILE A 123 -8.43 -7.92 -4.06
CA ILE A 123 -9.41 -6.96 -4.57
C ILE A 123 -9.20 -5.60 -3.90
N SER A 124 -9.37 -4.53 -4.67
CA SER A 124 -9.21 -3.17 -4.21
C SER A 124 -10.46 -2.35 -4.48
N ASP A 125 -10.72 -1.38 -3.60
CA ASP A 125 -11.72 -0.32 -3.78
C ASP A 125 -13.07 -0.83 -4.30
N THR A 126 -13.57 -1.90 -3.67
CA THR A 126 -14.78 -2.62 -4.07
C THR A 126 -15.75 -2.69 -2.88
N PRO A 127 -17.05 -2.43 -3.09
CA PRO A 127 -18.05 -2.56 -2.02
C PRO A 127 -18.00 -3.92 -1.30
N ALA A 128 -18.09 -3.89 0.04
CA ALA A 128 -17.98 -5.08 0.89
C ALA A 128 -18.93 -6.23 0.50
N TRP A 129 -20.16 -5.89 0.10
CA TRP A 129 -21.16 -6.89 -0.30
C TRP A 129 -20.77 -7.62 -1.59
N ILE A 130 -20.12 -6.94 -2.54
CA ILE A 130 -19.63 -7.54 -3.79
C ILE A 130 -18.48 -8.50 -3.49
N VAL A 131 -17.55 -8.10 -2.62
CA VAL A 131 -16.46 -9.00 -2.20
C VAL A 131 -17.01 -10.26 -1.53
N SER A 132 -18.02 -10.09 -0.68
CA SER A 132 -18.69 -11.21 0.01
C SER A 132 -19.42 -12.12 -0.98
N GLU A 133 -20.12 -11.56 -1.97
CA GLU A 133 -20.76 -12.31 -3.05
C GLU A 133 -19.72 -13.06 -3.89
N ALA A 134 -18.65 -12.39 -4.31
CA ALA A 134 -17.60 -12.98 -5.15
C ALA A 134 -16.87 -14.13 -4.46
N ASN A 135 -16.51 -13.97 -3.18
CA ASN A 135 -15.91 -15.05 -2.42
C ASN A 135 -16.87 -16.20 -2.15
N THR A 136 -18.17 -15.91 -1.98
CA THR A 136 -19.19 -16.96 -1.84
C THR A 136 -19.37 -17.73 -3.14
N TYR A 137 -19.50 -17.03 -4.27
CA TYR A 137 -19.53 -17.62 -5.61
C TYR A 137 -18.30 -18.51 -5.84
N ALA A 138 -17.10 -18.01 -5.52
CA ALA A 138 -15.88 -18.77 -5.71
C ALA A 138 -15.87 -20.07 -4.90
N ARG A 139 -16.23 -20.03 -3.61
CA ARG A 139 -16.29 -21.23 -2.77
C ARG A 139 -17.34 -22.23 -3.27
N LEU A 140 -18.52 -21.77 -3.68
CA LEU A 140 -19.60 -22.64 -4.16
C LEU A 140 -19.28 -23.29 -5.51
N MET A 141 -18.54 -22.59 -6.37
CA MET A 141 -18.22 -23.05 -7.72
C MET A 141 -16.83 -23.68 -7.84
N GLY A 142 -16.13 -23.91 -6.71
CA GLY A 142 -14.78 -24.49 -6.71
C GLY A 142 -13.71 -23.60 -7.36
N LYS A 143 -13.88 -22.28 -7.31
CA LYS A 143 -12.96 -21.27 -7.87
C LYS A 143 -12.09 -20.66 -6.79
N THR A 144 -11.06 -19.94 -7.23
CA THR A 144 -10.11 -19.26 -6.34
C THR A 144 -10.75 -18.00 -5.73
N PRO A 145 -10.86 -17.88 -4.38
CA PRO A 145 -11.40 -16.68 -3.74
C PRO A 145 -10.34 -15.58 -3.60
N PHE A 146 -10.76 -14.37 -3.27
CA PHE A 146 -9.88 -13.29 -2.81
C PHE A 146 -9.38 -13.56 -1.40
N VAL A 147 -8.09 -13.29 -1.17
CA VAL A 147 -7.41 -13.48 0.13
C VAL A 147 -6.99 -12.17 0.80
N VAL A 148 -7.09 -11.04 0.09
CA VAL A 148 -6.67 -9.73 0.60
C VAL A 148 -7.49 -8.61 -0.01
N TYR A 149 -7.85 -7.64 0.82
CA TYR A 149 -8.55 -6.42 0.43
C TYR A 149 -7.61 -5.22 0.55
N GLN A 150 -7.48 -4.44 -0.52
CA GLN A 150 -6.75 -3.18 -0.57
C GLN A 150 -7.76 -2.00 -0.59
N GLY A 151 -7.51 -0.95 0.21
CA GLY A 151 -8.37 0.23 0.21
C GLY A 151 -7.81 1.38 1.03
N ALA A 152 -8.38 2.57 0.87
CA ALA A 152 -7.94 3.76 1.61
C ALA A 152 -8.26 3.63 3.09
N TRP A 153 -7.24 3.73 3.94
CA TRP A 153 -7.44 3.81 5.39
C TRP A 153 -6.26 4.50 6.06
N ASN A 154 -6.54 5.48 6.91
CA ASN A 154 -5.59 6.14 7.78
C ASN A 154 -6.31 6.71 9.01
N VAL A 155 -5.56 7.37 9.90
CA VAL A 155 -6.11 7.95 11.14
C VAL A 155 -7.23 8.98 10.88
N MET A 156 -7.25 9.64 9.72
CA MET A 156 -8.24 10.67 9.36
C MET A 156 -9.42 10.11 8.57
N ASP A 157 -9.14 9.22 7.61
CA ASP A 157 -10.16 8.57 6.80
C ASP A 157 -10.32 7.13 7.25
N ARG A 158 -11.36 6.92 8.04
CA ARG A 158 -11.69 5.68 8.72
C ARG A 158 -13.03 5.11 8.25
N THR A 159 -13.56 5.57 7.12
CA THR A 159 -14.78 5.02 6.51
C THR A 159 -14.63 3.53 6.18
N PHE A 160 -13.40 3.09 5.92
CA PHE A 160 -12.99 1.69 5.81
C PHE A 160 -13.45 0.81 6.98
N GLU A 161 -13.50 1.35 8.20
CA GLU A 161 -13.85 0.60 9.42
C GLU A 161 -15.32 0.18 9.44
N ARG A 162 -16.21 0.85 8.68
CA ARG A 162 -17.66 0.60 8.68
C ARG A 162 -18.02 -0.81 8.20
N GLU A 163 -17.53 -1.19 7.03
CA GLU A 163 -17.97 -2.39 6.32
C GLU A 163 -16.81 -3.26 5.83
N ILE A 164 -15.64 -2.66 5.52
CA ILE A 164 -14.51 -3.41 4.97
C ILE A 164 -13.85 -4.28 6.05
N ILE A 165 -13.62 -3.74 7.25
CA ILE A 165 -13.04 -4.52 8.35
C ILE A 165 -13.99 -5.67 8.76
N PRO A 166 -15.29 -5.46 9.01
CA PRO A 166 -16.22 -6.55 9.28
C PRO A 166 -16.26 -7.61 8.18
N MET A 167 -16.29 -7.19 6.92
CA MET A 167 -16.25 -8.11 5.78
C MET A 167 -14.97 -8.91 5.74
N ALA A 168 -13.80 -8.27 5.91
CA ALA A 168 -12.52 -8.96 5.87
C ALA A 168 -12.40 -10.00 7.00
N ARG A 169 -12.90 -9.69 8.20
CA ARG A 169 -12.99 -10.66 9.30
C ARG A 169 -13.89 -11.84 8.93
N ALA A 170 -15.08 -11.58 8.40
CA ALA A 170 -16.05 -12.62 8.05
C ALA A 170 -15.59 -13.52 6.91
N GLN A 171 -14.87 -12.96 5.94
CA GLN A 171 -14.40 -13.66 4.74
C GLN A 171 -12.96 -14.21 4.88
N GLY A 172 -12.25 -13.88 5.97
CA GLY A 172 -10.87 -14.30 6.22
C GLY A 172 -9.84 -13.59 5.33
N LEU A 173 -10.07 -12.32 4.96
CA LEU A 173 -9.14 -11.54 4.14
C LEU A 173 -8.12 -10.81 5.02
N ALA A 174 -6.88 -10.76 4.53
CA ALA A 174 -5.93 -9.76 4.97
C ALA A 174 -6.33 -8.37 4.48
N LEU A 175 -5.80 -7.32 5.11
CA LEU A 175 -6.03 -5.93 4.75
C LEU A 175 -4.71 -5.34 4.27
N SER A 176 -4.73 -4.67 3.12
CA SER A 176 -3.57 -3.97 2.55
C SER A 176 -3.89 -2.48 2.35
N PRO A 177 -3.94 -1.67 3.41
CA PRO A 177 -4.35 -0.27 3.30
C PRO A 177 -3.44 0.57 2.40
N TRP A 178 -4.02 1.32 1.47
CA TRP A 178 -3.32 2.42 0.80
C TRP A 178 -3.62 3.74 1.52
N ASN A 179 -2.80 4.76 1.24
CA ASN A 179 -2.89 6.08 1.88
C ASN A 179 -2.69 6.10 3.41
N ALA A 180 -1.94 5.15 3.97
CA ALA A 180 -1.68 5.04 5.40
C ALA A 180 -1.11 6.32 6.05
N LEU A 181 -0.37 7.13 5.28
CA LEU A 181 0.23 8.39 5.72
C LEU A 181 -0.46 9.64 5.13
N ALA A 182 -1.69 9.50 4.64
CA ALA A 182 -2.50 10.59 4.10
C ALA A 182 -1.77 11.45 3.04
N GLY A 183 -1.12 10.82 2.06
CA GLY A 183 -0.34 11.51 1.03
C GLY A 183 0.91 12.23 1.56
N GLY A 184 1.39 11.89 2.76
CA GLY A 184 2.52 12.54 3.41
C GLY A 184 2.13 13.77 4.24
N LYS A 185 0.85 13.93 4.55
CA LYS A 185 0.34 15.12 5.26
C LYS A 185 0.53 15.06 6.77
N PHE A 186 0.81 13.89 7.35
CA PHE A 186 1.24 13.78 8.75
C PHE A 186 2.65 14.37 8.91
N ARG A 187 2.69 15.63 9.31
CA ARG A 187 3.89 16.46 9.43
C ARG A 187 3.80 17.32 10.69
N THR A 188 4.94 17.49 11.34
CA THR A 188 5.04 18.48 12.42
C THR A 188 4.95 19.90 11.87
N GLU A 189 4.70 20.88 12.73
CA GLU A 189 4.68 22.29 12.31
C GLU A 189 5.99 22.72 11.65
N ALA A 190 7.13 22.25 12.16
CA ALA A 190 8.44 22.50 11.58
C ALA A 190 8.60 21.86 10.19
N GLU A 191 8.12 20.62 10.02
CA GLU A 191 8.14 19.94 8.73
C GLU A 191 7.20 20.58 7.70
N GLU A 192 6.02 21.06 8.13
CA GLU A 192 5.10 21.77 7.25
C GLU A 192 5.69 23.11 6.80
N LYS A 193 6.33 23.85 7.69
CA LYS A 193 7.03 25.10 7.32
C LYS A 193 8.13 24.84 6.28
N ALA A 194 9.00 23.84 6.52
CA ALA A 194 10.03 23.46 5.57
C ALA A 194 9.44 23.01 4.22
N HIS A 195 8.28 22.33 4.25
CA HIS A 195 7.57 21.92 3.04
C HIS A 195 6.94 23.10 2.30
N ALA A 196 6.36 24.08 3.00
CA ALA A 196 5.84 25.31 2.42
C ALA A 196 6.96 26.11 1.73
N GLU A 197 8.13 26.22 2.35
CA GLU A 197 9.32 26.87 1.76
C GLU A 197 9.84 26.11 0.52
N ALA A 198 9.84 24.78 0.53
CA ALA A 198 10.19 23.97 -0.64
C ALA A 198 9.16 24.11 -1.78
N ARG A 199 7.87 24.20 -1.45
CA ARG A 199 6.79 24.46 -2.42
C ARG A 199 6.94 25.84 -3.06
N ALA A 200 7.22 26.87 -2.27
CA ALA A 200 7.45 28.23 -2.75
C ALA A 200 8.65 28.32 -3.72
N ARG A 201 9.64 27.44 -3.57
CA ARG A 201 10.80 27.32 -4.46
C ARG A 201 10.55 26.50 -5.74
N GLY A 202 9.39 25.84 -5.87
CA GLY A 202 9.08 25.00 -7.03
C GLY A 202 9.68 23.59 -6.99
N ASP A 203 10.32 23.19 -5.89
CA ASP A 203 10.97 21.88 -5.73
C ASP A 203 10.00 20.75 -5.28
N GLY A 204 8.73 21.08 -5.07
CA GLY A 204 7.69 20.16 -4.59
C GLY A 204 6.89 19.49 -5.71
N ARG A 205 6.48 18.21 -5.53
CA ARG A 205 5.49 17.60 -6.43
C ARG A 205 4.14 18.30 -6.24
N GLN A 206 3.56 18.78 -7.34
CA GLN A 206 2.13 19.03 -7.46
C GLN A 206 1.39 17.68 -7.58
N PHE A 207 1.25 16.96 -6.47
CA PHE A 207 0.15 15.99 -6.40
C PHE A 207 -1.18 16.77 -6.30
N PRO A 208 -2.34 16.22 -6.73
CA PRO A 208 -3.66 16.83 -6.52
C PRO A 208 -4.07 17.02 -5.04
N GLY A 209 -3.13 16.84 -4.11
CA GLY A 209 -3.25 17.10 -2.67
C GLY A 209 -2.05 17.88 -2.09
N GLY A 210 -1.23 18.54 -2.92
CA GLY A 210 -0.12 19.42 -2.50
C GLY A 210 -0.57 20.78 -1.93
N ALA A 211 -1.86 20.91 -1.63
CA ALA A 211 -2.44 22.04 -0.94
C ALA A 211 -1.83 22.19 0.47
N GLU A 212 -1.99 23.39 1.03
CA GLU A 212 -1.75 23.59 2.47
C GLU A 212 -2.55 22.59 3.29
N MET A 213 -2.02 22.24 4.46
CA MET A 213 -2.72 21.35 5.36
C MET A 213 -4.02 21.99 5.80
N THR A 214 -5.11 21.22 5.75
CA THR A 214 -6.39 21.67 6.29
C THR A 214 -6.33 21.76 7.81
N THR A 215 -7.26 22.49 8.43
CA THR A 215 -7.38 22.55 9.89
C THR A 215 -7.48 21.15 10.52
N GLN A 216 -8.17 20.23 9.86
CA GLN A 216 -8.30 18.84 10.29
C GLN A 216 -6.96 18.09 10.22
N GLU A 217 -6.20 18.26 9.14
CA GLU A 217 -4.89 17.62 8.97
C GLU A 217 -3.87 18.12 10.00
N ILE A 218 -3.93 19.41 10.35
CA ILE A 218 -3.13 20.00 11.43
C ILE A 218 -3.54 19.42 12.79
N ALA A 219 -4.84 19.34 13.07
CA ALA A 219 -5.34 18.81 14.34
C ALA A 219 -4.91 17.35 14.56
N VAL A 220 -4.99 16.52 13.51
CA VAL A 220 -4.56 15.11 13.58
C VAL A 220 -3.05 15.00 13.72
N SER A 221 -2.27 15.84 13.02
CA SER A 221 -0.82 15.85 13.17
C SER A 221 -0.41 16.24 14.60
N LYS A 222 -1.11 17.19 15.23
CA LYS A 222 -0.88 17.56 16.64
C LYS A 222 -1.22 16.42 17.61
N ALA A 223 -2.30 15.68 17.36
CA ALA A 223 -2.65 14.51 18.17
C ALA A 223 -1.60 13.40 18.01
N LEU A 224 -1.13 13.15 16.79
CA LEU A 224 -0.03 12.21 16.52
C LEU A 224 1.27 12.66 17.21
N GLU A 225 1.58 13.95 17.22
CA GLU A 225 2.73 14.50 17.97
C GLU A 225 2.62 14.27 19.47
N LYS A 226 1.43 14.47 20.04
CA LYS A 226 1.19 14.22 21.47
C LYS A 226 1.37 12.73 21.80
N VAL A 227 0.71 11.85 21.05
CA VAL A 227 0.82 10.40 21.24
C VAL A 227 2.25 9.90 20.99
N ALA A 228 2.97 10.48 20.03
CA ALA A 228 4.38 10.15 19.80
C ALA A 228 5.25 10.44 21.02
N LYS A 229 5.05 11.60 21.68
CA LYS A 229 5.78 11.96 22.90
C LYS A 229 5.48 11.00 24.04
N GLU A 230 4.22 10.62 24.23
CA GLU A 230 3.81 9.69 25.28
C GLU A 230 4.31 8.26 25.04
N ALA A 231 4.32 7.82 23.78
CA ALA A 231 4.79 6.49 23.37
C ALA A 231 6.32 6.41 23.21
N GLY A 232 7.05 7.52 23.38
CA GLY A 232 8.50 7.57 23.16
C GLY A 232 8.92 7.41 21.69
N ALA A 233 8.00 7.62 20.74
CA ALA A 233 8.26 7.51 19.32
C ALA A 233 8.98 8.76 18.78
N LYS A 234 9.97 8.56 17.92
CA LYS A 234 10.73 9.62 17.25
C LYS A 234 9.97 10.21 16.07
N SER A 235 9.10 9.41 15.44
CA SER A 235 8.34 9.78 14.26
C SER A 235 6.83 9.71 14.47
N ILE A 236 6.13 10.81 14.19
CA ILE A 236 4.66 10.83 14.16
C ILE A 236 4.09 9.93 13.06
N ARG A 237 4.87 9.66 12.00
CA ARG A 237 4.47 8.75 10.92
C ARG A 237 4.50 7.31 11.41
N ALA A 238 5.48 6.97 12.24
CA ALA A 238 5.57 5.65 12.86
C ALA A 238 4.33 5.38 13.73
N VAL A 239 3.89 6.37 14.51
CA VAL A 239 2.65 6.28 15.30
C VAL A 239 1.42 6.06 14.43
N ALA A 240 1.30 6.79 13.30
CA ALA A 240 0.18 6.60 12.37
C ALA A 240 0.16 5.20 11.74
N ILE A 241 1.33 4.63 11.44
CA ILE A 241 1.44 3.25 10.94
C ILE A 241 1.11 2.25 12.05
N ALA A 242 1.66 2.42 13.24
CA ALA A 242 1.41 1.57 14.41
C ALA A 242 -0.08 1.54 14.78
N TYR A 243 -0.77 2.68 14.68
CA TYR A 243 -2.22 2.78 14.81
C TYR A 243 -2.92 1.77 13.87
N LEU A 244 -2.62 1.78 12.57
CA LEU A 244 -3.27 0.86 11.62
C LEU A 244 -2.97 -0.61 11.92
N LEU A 245 -1.71 -0.93 12.24
CA LEU A 245 -1.28 -2.29 12.58
C LEU A 245 -2.00 -2.83 13.82
N GLN A 246 -2.37 -1.96 14.76
CA GLN A 246 -2.96 -2.33 16.05
C GLN A 246 -4.49 -2.18 16.10
N LYS A 247 -5.12 -1.77 14.99
CA LYS A 247 -6.58 -1.62 14.92
C LYS A 247 -7.32 -2.93 14.67
N THR A 248 -6.73 -3.85 13.91
CA THR A 248 -7.29 -5.19 13.64
C THR A 248 -6.20 -6.15 13.15
N THR A 249 -6.49 -7.44 13.10
CA THR A 249 -5.54 -8.46 12.62
C THR A 249 -5.26 -8.38 11.12
N TYR A 250 -4.10 -8.89 10.70
CA TYR A 250 -3.70 -9.07 9.29
C TYR A 250 -3.67 -7.79 8.46
N VAL A 251 -3.14 -6.70 9.05
CA VAL A 251 -3.00 -5.40 8.37
C VAL A 251 -1.57 -5.23 7.85
N PHE A 252 -1.45 -4.97 6.54
CA PHE A 252 -0.18 -4.79 5.83
C PHE A 252 -0.24 -3.48 5.01
N PRO A 253 -0.01 -2.31 5.64
CA PRO A 253 -0.16 -1.03 4.96
C PRO A 253 0.88 -0.85 3.85
N ILE A 254 0.46 -0.25 2.74
CA ILE A 254 1.31 0.10 1.61
C ILE A 254 2.01 1.41 1.95
N LEU A 255 3.31 1.31 2.20
CA LEU A 255 4.13 2.43 2.62
C LEU A 255 4.98 2.95 1.46
N GLY A 256 4.99 4.27 1.32
CA GLY A 256 5.87 4.98 0.41
C GLY A 256 6.92 5.78 1.19
N GLY A 257 8.07 5.99 0.55
CA GLY A 257 9.09 6.94 0.97
C GLY A 257 9.77 7.51 -0.27
N ARG A 258 10.74 8.41 -0.10
CA ARG A 258 11.70 8.74 -1.17
C ARG A 258 13.14 8.75 -0.69
N LYS A 259 13.33 8.87 0.61
CA LYS A 259 14.64 8.92 1.24
C LYS A 259 14.80 7.74 2.22
N PRO A 260 16.03 7.25 2.45
CA PRO A 260 16.29 6.20 3.43
C PRO A 260 15.68 6.49 4.80
N GLU A 261 15.70 7.75 5.24
CA GLU A 261 15.18 8.16 6.54
C GLU A 261 13.66 7.95 6.64
N ASN A 262 12.92 7.99 5.51
CA ASN A 262 11.49 7.65 5.52
C ASN A 262 11.27 6.17 5.85
N TRP A 263 12.15 5.28 5.39
CA TRP A 263 12.03 3.86 5.69
C TRP A 263 12.39 3.54 7.12
N GLU A 264 13.43 4.17 7.66
CA GLU A 264 13.79 4.05 9.08
C GLU A 264 12.63 4.49 9.99
N GLN A 265 11.99 5.61 9.66
CA GLN A 265 10.78 6.08 10.35
C GLN A 265 9.60 5.11 10.20
N ASN A 266 9.45 4.46 9.05
CA ASN A 266 8.36 3.50 8.83
C ASN A 266 8.58 2.21 9.63
N ILE A 267 9.84 1.74 9.72
CA ILE A 267 10.20 0.51 10.45
C ILE A 267 10.03 0.69 11.96
N GLU A 268 10.29 1.88 12.49
CA GLU A 268 10.04 2.22 13.91
C GLU A 268 8.60 1.89 14.36
N ALA A 269 7.63 1.90 13.45
CA ALA A 269 6.24 1.54 13.76
C ALA A 269 6.08 0.12 14.33
N LEU A 270 7.03 -0.78 14.02
CA LEU A 270 7.03 -2.15 14.52
C LEU A 270 7.44 -2.27 15.98
N ASP A 271 8.00 -1.21 16.58
CA ASP A 271 8.46 -1.18 17.98
C ASP A 271 7.53 -0.36 18.89
N ILE A 272 6.46 0.22 18.33
CA ILE A 272 5.53 1.09 19.07
C ILE A 272 4.33 0.26 19.53
N THR A 273 3.98 0.33 20.82
CA THR A 273 2.73 -0.20 21.37
C THR A 273 1.84 0.92 21.85
N LEU A 274 0.66 1.07 21.24
CA LEU A 274 -0.31 2.11 21.61
C LEU A 274 -1.29 1.58 22.65
N SER A 275 -1.51 2.36 23.69
CA SER A 275 -2.56 2.06 24.68
C SER A 275 -3.95 2.29 24.08
N PRO A 276 -5.00 1.62 24.62
CA PRO A 276 -6.38 1.88 24.21
C PRO A 276 -6.79 3.35 24.36
N ALA A 277 -6.26 4.05 25.36
CA ALA A 277 -6.51 5.48 25.58
C ALA A 277 -5.91 6.34 24.46
N GLN A 278 -4.69 6.03 24.02
CA GLN A 278 -4.03 6.73 22.91
C GLN A 278 -4.74 6.50 21.58
N ILE A 279 -5.18 5.26 21.31
CA ILE A 279 -6.00 4.96 20.13
C ILE A 279 -7.28 5.80 20.18
N LYS A 280 -8.01 5.78 21.30
CA LYS A 280 -9.23 6.58 21.47
C LYS A 280 -8.99 8.09 21.30
N GLU A 281 -7.84 8.58 21.75
CA GLU A 281 -7.47 9.99 21.58
C GLU A 281 -7.28 10.37 20.10
N LEU A 282 -6.56 9.55 19.33
CA LEU A 282 -6.38 9.77 17.89
C LEU A 282 -7.73 9.74 17.16
N GLU A 283 -8.60 8.80 17.55
CA GLU A 283 -9.93 8.63 16.97
C GLU A 283 -10.90 9.76 17.30
N ALA A 284 -10.74 10.42 18.44
CA ALA A 284 -11.59 11.53 18.87
C ALA A 284 -11.41 12.80 18.02
N VAL A 285 -10.27 12.94 17.32
CA VAL A 285 -9.98 14.10 16.47
C VAL A 285 -10.90 14.12 15.25
N VAL A 286 -11.15 12.94 14.67
CA VAL A 286 -12.03 12.77 13.52
C VAL A 286 -13.00 11.63 13.82
N PRO A 287 -14.17 11.94 14.41
CA PRO A 287 -15.20 10.95 14.66
C PRO A 287 -15.65 10.30 13.37
N VAL A 288 -15.81 8.98 13.40
CA VAL A 288 -16.40 8.22 12.30
C VAL A 288 -17.87 8.05 12.60
N ASP A 289 -18.71 8.54 11.71
CA ASP A 289 -20.11 8.13 11.68
C ASP A 289 -20.18 6.66 11.22
N PRO A 290 -20.71 5.70 11.98
CA PRO A 290 -20.85 4.32 11.51
C PRO A 290 -21.89 4.16 10.39
N GLY A 291 -22.81 5.13 10.24
CA GLY A 291 -23.95 5.05 9.34
C GLY A 291 -25.03 4.07 9.82
N PHE A 292 -26.16 4.05 9.12
CA PHE A 292 -27.21 3.05 9.33
C PHE A 292 -26.86 1.75 8.58
N PRO A 293 -27.05 0.55 9.17
CA PRO A 293 -27.53 0.28 10.54
C PRO A 293 -26.42 0.20 11.61
N GLY A 294 -25.15 0.40 11.24
CA GLY A 294 -23.98 0.23 12.11
C GLY A 294 -24.06 1.00 13.43
N MET A 295 -24.74 2.15 13.48
CA MET A 295 -25.00 2.91 14.70
C MET A 295 -25.74 2.14 15.81
N TYR A 296 -26.54 1.12 15.45
CA TYR A 296 -27.30 0.31 16.41
C TYR A 296 -26.69 -1.07 16.63
N ILE A 297 -26.18 -1.68 15.56
CA ILE A 297 -25.70 -3.07 15.59
C ILE A 297 -24.18 -3.20 15.80
N GLY A 298 -23.44 -2.09 15.69
CA GLY A 298 -21.99 -2.07 15.74
C GLY A 298 -21.32 -2.67 14.50
N ASP A 299 -20.00 -2.81 14.57
CA ASP A 299 -19.17 -3.47 13.54
C ASP A 299 -18.94 -4.98 13.84
N GLY A 300 -19.69 -5.48 14.83
CA GLY A 300 -19.56 -6.83 15.35
C GLY A 300 -18.49 -7.02 16.41
N THR A 301 -17.69 -6.03 16.81
CA THR A 301 -16.69 -6.20 17.91
C THR A 301 -17.33 -6.40 19.28
N ASP A 302 -18.41 -5.67 19.55
CA ASP A 302 -19.14 -5.72 20.82
C ASP A 302 -20.50 -6.42 20.69
N ILE A 303 -21.20 -6.57 21.81
CA ILE A 303 -22.61 -6.99 21.83
C ILE A 303 -23.43 -5.84 21.25
N SER A 304 -24.34 -6.15 20.32
CA SER A 304 -25.20 -5.11 19.72
C SER A 304 -26.07 -4.46 20.78
N MET A 305 -26.45 -3.19 20.55
CA MET A 305 -27.27 -2.43 21.49
C MET A 305 -28.53 -3.20 21.90
N PHE A 306 -29.26 -3.75 20.93
CA PHE A 306 -30.50 -4.48 21.19
C PHE A 306 -30.27 -5.76 22.00
N LEU A 307 -29.19 -6.50 21.75
CA LEU A 307 -28.92 -7.73 22.49
C LEU A 307 -28.47 -7.44 23.92
N GLY A 308 -27.68 -6.37 24.12
CA GLY A 308 -27.22 -5.94 25.44
C GLY A 308 -28.32 -5.41 26.36
N LEU A 309 -29.48 -5.03 25.81
CA LEU A 309 -30.65 -4.65 26.60
C LEU A 309 -31.41 -5.87 27.16
N GLU A 310 -31.38 -6.99 26.44
CA GLU A 310 -32.22 -8.16 26.74
C GLU A 310 -31.46 -9.24 27.52
N ILE A 311 -30.15 -9.38 27.28
CA ILE A 311 -29.36 -10.46 27.88
C ILE A 311 -27.98 -10.00 28.36
N ASN A 312 -27.54 -10.56 29.49
CA ASN A 312 -26.13 -10.55 29.88
C ASN A 312 -25.43 -11.74 29.23
N THR A 313 -24.62 -11.48 28.21
CA THR A 313 -23.86 -12.51 27.51
C THR A 313 -22.39 -12.15 27.43
N VAL A 314 -21.55 -13.16 27.20
CA VAL A 314 -20.11 -13.00 26.97
C VAL A 314 -19.84 -13.39 25.52
N ARG A 315 -19.23 -12.48 24.77
CA ARG A 315 -18.83 -12.74 23.38
C ARG A 315 -17.42 -13.31 23.36
N VAL A 316 -17.18 -14.27 22.48
CA VAL A 316 -15.81 -14.73 22.19
C VAL A 316 -15.06 -13.58 21.52
N ALA A 317 -13.98 -13.13 22.16
CA ALA A 317 -13.18 -12.03 21.63
C ALA A 317 -12.56 -12.41 20.28
N TYR A 318 -12.52 -11.45 19.35
CA TYR A 318 -11.77 -11.64 18.12
C TYR A 318 -10.27 -11.77 18.41
N PRO A 319 -9.53 -12.45 17.53
CA PRO A 319 -8.07 -12.39 17.55
C PRO A 319 -7.62 -10.94 17.61
N GLN A 320 -6.64 -10.68 18.47
CA GLN A 320 -6.07 -9.35 18.63
C GLN A 320 -4.91 -9.17 17.64
N PRO A 321 -4.67 -7.93 17.16
CA PRO A 321 -3.50 -7.67 16.35
C PRO A 321 -2.23 -7.99 17.12
N LEU A 322 -1.19 -8.39 16.39
CA LEU A 322 0.13 -8.55 16.97
C LEU A 322 0.60 -7.19 17.50
N ARG A 323 1.04 -7.18 18.75
CA ARG A 323 1.66 -6.03 19.40
C ARG A 323 3.13 -6.39 19.71
N PRO A 324 4.06 -5.47 19.54
CA PRO A 324 5.46 -5.67 19.92
C PRO A 324 5.63 -5.96 21.42
#